data_AF-A0A1A7XVM8-F1
#
_entry.id   AF-A0A1A7XVM8-F1
#
_cell.length_a   1.000
_cell.length_b   1.000
_cell.length_c   1.000
_cell.angle_alpha   90.00
_cell.angle_beta   90.00
_cell.angle_gamma   90.00
#
_symmetry.space_group_name_H-M   'P 1'
#
loop_
_entity.id
_entity.type
_entity.pdbx_description
1 polymer ?
#
loop_
_entity_poly.entity_id
_entity_poly.type
_entity_poly.pdbx_seq_one_letter_code
_entity_poly.pdbx_strand_id
1 'polypeptide(L)'
;LENDSTAQVYQENQNIMASPVSGVTCQANGKENPRPVLDSGAGGSDRSRSDSECDAVPTAKSLARLCSRDKEERTTALEELSQKVLVCLGLDRPGSAQLSEEVLLHLLRLSSSCPLMEVRVKAIELLRTAQEEGINVPRALASGPSAFIPAKELLIDGPNQDILIESFLSLGRVDHLTMVMALHPAYLSCFLRTQHALLELDGPLPCHWRHYISIMAAARHHCAYLVHQHSAGFLEAGGEEGWLGGLQHVPTKLRSLQTLNKLLAHRPWLITQQHIQELVSPGAEPRWSLAELIHAVILMAHTHSLCSFVWGCGLNPEPDHVGGYTFQPPSPSHLPRSPHSPAHEDGRPELVDGEVEVE
;
A
#
# COMPACT_ATOMS: atom_id res chain seq x y z
N LEU A 1 9.61 34.22 -0.89
CA LEU A 1 9.26 33.65 -2.20
C LEU A 1 9.62 32.16 -2.31
N GLU A 2 9.64 31.40 -1.20
CA GLU A 2 10.00 29.97 -1.19
C GLU A 2 8.95 29.10 -0.45
N ASN A 3 7.68 29.50 -0.49
CA ASN A 3 6.55 28.70 0.03
C ASN A 3 5.93 27.78 -1.05
N ASP A 4 6.30 27.92 -2.32
CA ASP A 4 5.65 27.20 -3.44
C ASP A 4 6.15 25.77 -3.66
N SER A 5 7.40 25.44 -3.32
CA SER A 5 7.95 24.12 -3.65
C SER A 5 7.30 22.99 -2.82
N THR A 6 6.94 23.25 -1.55
CA THR A 6 6.27 22.23 -0.73
C THR A 6 4.82 22.03 -1.16
N ALA A 7 4.11 23.10 -1.54
CA ALA A 7 2.77 23.01 -2.10
C ALA A 7 2.77 22.31 -3.46
N GLN A 8 3.75 22.56 -4.33
CA GLN A 8 3.93 21.85 -5.60
C GLN A 8 4.18 20.35 -5.40
N VAL A 9 5.01 19.93 -4.43
CA VAL A 9 5.17 18.51 -4.07
C VAL A 9 3.83 17.90 -3.64
N TYR A 10 2.99 18.63 -2.88
CA TYR A 10 1.66 18.16 -2.50
C TYR A 10 0.66 18.17 -3.66
N GLN A 11 0.77 19.10 -4.62
CA GLN A 11 -0.07 19.18 -5.81
C GLN A 11 0.30 18.13 -6.88
N GLU A 12 1.59 17.77 -6.97
CA GLU A 12 2.10 16.74 -7.87
C GLU A 12 1.83 15.34 -7.31
N ASN A 13 1.90 15.18 -5.98
CA ASN A 13 1.40 13.99 -5.28
C ASN A 13 -0.14 13.94 -5.19
N GLN A 14 -0.86 15.04 -5.43
CA GLN A 14 -2.33 15.00 -5.56
C GLN A 14 -2.76 14.21 -6.79
N ASN A 15 -2.00 14.23 -7.90
CA ASN A 15 -2.28 13.35 -9.04
C ASN A 15 -2.05 11.86 -8.72
N ILE A 16 -1.20 11.57 -7.73
CA ILE A 16 -0.94 10.20 -7.22
C ILE A 16 -2.04 9.79 -6.22
N MET A 17 -2.49 10.70 -5.35
CA MET A 17 -3.54 10.46 -4.36
C MET A 17 -4.99 10.58 -4.90
N ALA A 18 -5.20 11.16 -6.08
CA ALA A 18 -6.53 11.40 -6.67
C ALA A 18 -7.03 10.30 -7.62
N SER A 19 -6.33 9.16 -7.73
CA SER A 19 -6.93 8.00 -8.41
C SER A 19 -7.99 7.40 -7.48
N PRO A 20 -9.28 7.41 -7.85
CA PRO A 20 -10.33 6.96 -6.97
C PRO A 20 -10.18 5.47 -6.68
N VAL A 21 -9.99 5.12 -5.41
CA VAL A 21 -10.34 3.79 -4.93
C VAL A 21 -11.86 3.72 -5.05
N SER A 22 -12.35 2.86 -5.95
CA SER A 22 -13.78 2.73 -6.20
C SER A 22 -14.44 1.98 -5.04
N GLY A 23 -14.86 2.71 -4.01
CA GLY A 23 -15.50 2.18 -2.80
C GLY A 23 -16.90 2.75 -2.56
N VAL A 24 -17.90 1.91 -2.83
CA VAL A 24 -19.23 1.79 -2.18
C VAL A 24 -19.82 3.05 -1.51
N THR A 25 -20.74 3.72 -2.19
CA THR A 25 -21.69 4.67 -1.60
C THR A 25 -22.74 3.95 -0.73
N CYS A 26 -22.73 4.20 0.58
CA CYS A 26 -23.86 3.90 1.47
C CYS A 26 -24.64 5.18 1.77
N GLN A 27 -25.85 5.30 1.22
CA GLN A 27 -26.77 6.40 1.50
C GLN A 27 -27.37 6.26 2.91
N ALA A 28 -27.18 7.28 3.75
CA ALA A 28 -27.86 7.41 5.03
C ALA A 28 -29.23 8.08 4.82
N ASN A 29 -30.32 7.39 5.19
CA ASN A 29 -31.63 8.02 5.40
C ASN A 29 -31.88 8.13 6.91
N GLY A 30 -31.91 9.36 7.41
CA GLY A 30 -32.40 9.69 8.74
C GLY A 30 -33.85 10.19 8.71
N LYS A 31 -34.64 9.85 9.74
CA LYS A 31 -35.70 10.70 10.29
C LYS A 31 -36.03 10.30 11.74
N GLU A 32 -36.28 11.32 12.55
CA GLU A 32 -36.17 11.34 14.02
C GLU A 32 -37.46 10.95 14.79
N ASN A 33 -37.24 10.47 16.05
CA ASN A 33 -37.95 10.70 17.33
C ASN A 33 -39.40 10.20 17.62
N PRO A 34 -39.84 10.10 18.91
CA PRO A 34 -39.18 9.60 20.15
C PRO A 34 -40.08 8.64 21.03
N ARG A 35 -39.43 7.93 21.99
CA ARG A 35 -39.84 7.21 23.27
C ARG A 35 -41.34 7.17 23.74
N PRO A 36 -41.82 6.22 24.60
CA PRO A 36 -41.08 5.54 25.70
C PRO A 36 -41.43 4.06 26.04
N VAL A 37 -40.64 3.57 27.01
CA VAL A 37 -40.62 2.30 27.78
C VAL A 37 -41.98 1.75 28.23
N LEU A 38 -42.17 0.42 28.13
CA LEU A 38 -42.95 -0.41 29.06
C LEU A 38 -42.54 -1.90 28.97
N ASP A 39 -42.79 -2.56 30.09
CA ASP A 39 -42.23 -3.82 30.60
C ASP A 39 -42.98 -5.09 30.13
N SER A 40 -42.39 -6.26 30.40
CA SER A 40 -43.00 -7.61 30.53
C SER A 40 -42.88 -8.63 29.37
N GLY A 41 -42.27 -9.78 29.70
CA GLY A 41 -42.98 -11.07 29.62
C GLY A 41 -42.67 -12.04 28.47
N ALA A 42 -41.78 -12.99 28.76
CA ALA A 42 -41.84 -14.43 28.43
C ALA A 42 -42.21 -14.96 27.03
N GLY A 43 -41.31 -15.78 26.48
CA GLY A 43 -41.65 -17.01 25.76
C GLY A 43 -41.38 -17.01 24.26
N GLY A 44 -40.73 -18.08 23.78
CA GLY A 44 -40.75 -18.44 22.36
C GLY A 44 -39.38 -18.68 21.76
N SER A 45 -39.00 -19.95 21.70
CA SER A 45 -37.97 -20.46 20.79
C SER A 45 -38.31 -20.07 19.36
N ASP A 46 -37.45 -19.30 18.70
CA ASP A 46 -37.38 -19.31 17.24
C ASP A 46 -35.93 -19.33 16.79
N ARG A 47 -35.55 -20.46 16.20
CA ARG A 47 -34.32 -20.64 15.43
C ARG A 47 -34.47 -19.83 14.14
N SER A 48 -34.14 -18.54 14.18
CA SER A 48 -33.93 -17.74 12.98
C SER A 48 -32.56 -18.08 12.38
N ARG A 49 -32.62 -19.04 11.46
CA ARG A 49 -31.61 -19.36 10.47
C ARG A 49 -31.46 -18.12 9.57
N SER A 50 -30.60 -17.19 9.95
CA SER A 50 -30.40 -15.93 9.22
C SER A 50 -29.50 -16.19 8.00
N ASP A 51 -30.14 -16.12 6.83
CA ASP A 51 -29.65 -15.64 5.55
C ASP A 51 -28.21 -16.00 5.16
N SER A 52 -28.15 -17.08 4.39
CA SER A 52 -27.07 -17.39 3.46
C SER A 52 -26.99 -16.31 2.39
N GLU A 53 -26.27 -15.21 2.65
CA GLU A 53 -25.73 -14.36 1.59
C GLU A 53 -24.86 -15.25 0.69
N CYS A 54 -25.27 -15.40 -0.56
CA CYS A 54 -24.50 -16.10 -1.56
C CYS A 54 -23.35 -15.18 -1.99
N ASP A 55 -22.28 -15.15 -1.18
CA ASP A 55 -21.03 -14.42 -1.42
C ASP A 55 -20.28 -15.06 -2.61
N ALA A 56 -20.78 -14.84 -3.82
CA ALA A 56 -20.21 -15.35 -5.06
C ALA A 56 -18.84 -14.73 -5.36
N VAL A 57 -18.59 -13.51 -4.87
CA VAL A 57 -17.33 -12.78 -5.10
C VAL A 57 -16.31 -13.14 -4.01
N PRO A 58 -15.03 -13.40 -4.36
CA PRO A 58 -13.96 -13.52 -3.37
C PRO A 58 -13.88 -12.28 -2.48
N THR A 59 -13.96 -12.46 -1.17
CA THR A 59 -13.89 -11.37 -0.18
C THR A 59 -12.50 -11.31 0.45
N ALA A 60 -12.13 -10.16 1.03
CA ALA A 60 -10.89 -10.00 1.80
C ALA A 60 -10.71 -11.09 2.89
N LYS A 61 -11.81 -11.55 3.49
CA LYS A 61 -11.81 -12.67 4.46
C LYS A 61 -11.39 -14.00 3.85
N SER A 62 -11.79 -14.29 2.61
CA SER A 62 -11.38 -15.53 1.92
C SER A 62 -9.89 -15.54 1.60
N LEU A 63 -9.33 -14.37 1.30
CA LEU A 63 -7.91 -14.18 1.04
C LEU A 63 -7.07 -14.26 2.33
N ALA A 64 -7.59 -13.79 3.46
CA ALA A 64 -6.93 -13.91 4.76
C ALA A 64 -6.65 -15.37 5.16
N ARG A 65 -7.55 -16.31 4.83
CA ARG A 65 -7.37 -17.75 5.11
C ARG A 65 -6.20 -18.38 4.35
N LEU A 66 -5.77 -17.78 3.23
CA LEU A 66 -4.55 -18.21 2.53
C LEU A 66 -3.28 -17.98 3.36
N CYS A 67 -3.36 -17.15 4.39
CA CYS A 67 -2.26 -16.85 5.30
C CYS A 67 -2.22 -17.81 6.50
N SER A 68 -3.12 -18.82 6.56
CA SER A 68 -3.16 -19.76 7.66
C SER A 68 -1.87 -20.61 7.76
N ARG A 69 -1.39 -20.81 8.98
CA ARG A 69 -0.29 -21.74 9.27
C ARG A 69 -0.72 -23.20 9.05
N ASP A 70 -2.01 -23.49 9.10
CA ASP A 70 -2.56 -24.81 8.82
C ASP A 70 -2.66 -25.05 7.30
N LYS A 71 -1.96 -26.08 6.82
CA LYS A 71 -1.94 -26.47 5.41
C LYS A 71 -3.30 -26.96 4.92
N GLU A 72 -4.07 -27.65 5.74
CA GLU A 72 -5.40 -28.14 5.36
C GLU A 72 -6.39 -26.98 5.22
N GLU A 73 -6.34 -26.03 6.15
CA GLU A 73 -7.14 -24.80 6.07
C GLU A 73 -6.80 -23.98 4.83
N ARG A 74 -5.49 -23.78 4.54
CA ARG A 74 -5.07 -23.08 3.31
C ARG A 74 -5.53 -23.78 2.05
N THR A 75 -5.44 -25.11 2.01
CA THR A 75 -5.88 -25.91 0.84
C THR A 75 -7.37 -25.72 0.61
N THR A 76 -8.16 -25.80 1.68
CA THR A 76 -9.61 -25.53 1.64
C THR A 76 -9.90 -24.12 1.16
N ALA A 77 -9.18 -23.12 1.66
CA ALA A 77 -9.34 -21.72 1.23
C ALA A 77 -8.98 -21.51 -0.26
N LEU A 78 -7.94 -22.18 -0.76
CA LEU A 78 -7.57 -22.17 -2.18
C LEU A 78 -8.65 -22.80 -3.06
N GLU A 79 -9.24 -23.91 -2.63
CA GLU A 79 -10.35 -24.58 -3.33
C GLU A 79 -11.59 -23.69 -3.36
N GLU A 80 -11.96 -23.09 -2.24
CA GLU A 80 -13.07 -22.14 -2.15
C GLU A 80 -12.85 -20.92 -3.05
N LEU A 81 -11.65 -20.32 -3.02
CA LEU A 81 -11.29 -19.20 -3.91
C LEU A 81 -11.44 -19.61 -5.38
N SER A 82 -10.95 -20.81 -5.72
CA SER A 82 -11.04 -21.34 -7.08
C SER A 82 -12.49 -21.51 -7.53
N GLN A 83 -13.33 -22.09 -6.67
CA GLN A 83 -14.74 -22.30 -6.95
C GLN A 83 -15.47 -20.95 -7.12
N LYS A 84 -15.19 -19.97 -6.26
CA LYS A 84 -15.77 -18.62 -6.38
C LYS A 84 -15.38 -17.94 -7.68
N VAL A 85 -14.09 -17.98 -8.03
CA VAL A 85 -13.61 -17.44 -9.31
C VAL A 85 -14.30 -18.14 -10.48
N LEU A 86 -14.36 -19.47 -10.49
CA LEU A 86 -15.03 -20.24 -11.55
C LEU A 86 -16.54 -19.93 -11.65
N VAL A 87 -17.22 -19.71 -10.52
CA VAL A 87 -18.63 -19.29 -10.52
C VAL A 87 -18.81 -17.91 -11.16
N CYS A 88 -17.90 -16.97 -10.90
CA CYS A 88 -17.88 -15.66 -11.57
C CYS A 88 -17.56 -15.77 -13.07
N LEU A 89 -16.79 -16.78 -13.48
CA LEU A 89 -16.49 -17.06 -14.89
C LEU A 89 -17.64 -17.78 -15.63
N GLY A 90 -18.58 -18.41 -14.91
CA GLY A 90 -19.72 -19.12 -15.49
C GLY A 90 -20.76 -18.19 -16.14
N LEU A 91 -20.65 -18.04 -17.47
CA LEU A 91 -21.40 -17.11 -18.34
C LEU A 91 -22.90 -17.41 -18.59
N ASP A 92 -23.60 -18.19 -17.77
CA ASP A 92 -24.96 -18.67 -18.12
C ASP A 92 -26.15 -17.96 -17.42
N ARG A 93 -25.94 -16.78 -16.81
CA ARG A 93 -27.07 -15.96 -16.34
C ARG A 93 -26.91 -14.48 -16.69
N PRO A 94 -27.93 -13.82 -17.28
CA PRO A 94 -27.94 -12.36 -17.39
C PRO A 94 -27.93 -11.78 -15.97
N GLY A 95 -26.81 -11.17 -15.57
CA GLY A 95 -26.57 -10.64 -14.21
C GLY A 95 -25.52 -11.37 -13.37
N SER A 96 -24.67 -12.23 -13.97
CA SER A 96 -23.55 -12.85 -13.25
C SER A 96 -22.55 -11.79 -12.73
N ALA A 97 -22.12 -11.97 -11.48
CA ALA A 97 -21.11 -11.12 -10.84
C ALA A 97 -19.78 -11.26 -11.59
N GLN A 98 -19.40 -10.24 -12.36
CA GLN A 98 -18.08 -10.17 -12.99
C GLN A 98 -16.98 -10.17 -11.91
N LEU A 99 -15.85 -10.81 -12.20
CA LEU A 99 -14.67 -10.71 -11.34
C LEU A 99 -14.28 -9.24 -11.18
N SER A 100 -14.14 -8.78 -9.93
CA SER A 100 -13.72 -7.40 -9.67
C SER A 100 -12.24 -7.22 -10.05
N GLU A 101 -11.89 -5.98 -10.44
CA GLU A 101 -10.52 -5.58 -10.70
C GLU A 101 -9.61 -5.87 -9.49
N GLU A 102 -10.10 -5.61 -8.28
CA GLU A 102 -9.37 -5.88 -7.03
C GLU A 102 -8.97 -7.35 -6.88
N VAL A 103 -9.87 -8.29 -7.19
CA VAL A 103 -9.58 -9.73 -7.12
C VAL A 103 -8.51 -10.11 -8.14
N LEU A 104 -8.59 -9.58 -9.37
CA LEU A 104 -7.61 -9.84 -10.42
C LEU A 104 -6.22 -9.30 -10.04
N LEU A 105 -6.14 -8.10 -9.47
CA LEU A 105 -4.90 -7.51 -8.99
C LEU A 105 -4.30 -8.32 -7.82
N HIS A 106 -5.14 -8.79 -6.91
CA HIS A 106 -4.70 -9.62 -5.80
C HIS A 106 -4.15 -10.97 -6.29
N LEU A 107 -4.82 -11.61 -7.26
CA LEU A 107 -4.33 -12.83 -7.91
C LEU A 107 -3.00 -12.56 -8.64
N LEU A 108 -2.87 -11.43 -9.34
CA LEU A 108 -1.61 -11.04 -10.00
C LEU A 108 -0.46 -10.92 -8.99
N ARG A 109 -0.69 -10.27 -7.83
CA ARG A 109 0.31 -10.21 -6.76
C ARG A 109 0.65 -11.58 -6.21
N LEU A 110 -0.35 -12.43 -5.92
CA LEU A 110 -0.11 -13.78 -5.41
C LEU A 110 0.68 -14.63 -6.40
N SER A 111 0.39 -14.51 -7.70
CA SER A 111 1.09 -15.26 -8.75
C SER A 111 2.58 -14.92 -8.86
N SER A 112 2.96 -13.69 -8.52
CA SER A 112 4.31 -13.17 -8.69
C SER A 112 5.17 -13.22 -7.43
N SER A 113 4.57 -12.92 -6.27
CA SER A 113 5.34 -12.59 -5.05
C SER A 113 5.03 -13.49 -3.85
N CYS A 114 4.03 -14.37 -3.92
CA CYS A 114 3.71 -15.25 -2.80
C CYS A 114 4.83 -16.27 -2.57
N PRO A 115 5.33 -16.47 -1.35
CA PRO A 115 6.40 -17.43 -1.09
C PRO A 115 5.94 -18.89 -1.06
N LEU A 116 4.62 -19.13 -0.96
CA LEU A 116 4.02 -20.46 -1.00
C LEU A 116 3.77 -20.88 -2.44
N MET A 117 4.45 -21.93 -2.89
CA MET A 117 4.39 -22.42 -4.27
C MET A 117 2.96 -22.83 -4.67
N GLU A 118 2.22 -23.47 -3.76
CA GLU A 118 0.86 -23.91 -4.02
C GLU A 118 -0.10 -22.73 -4.28
N VAL A 119 0.08 -21.62 -3.57
CA VAL A 119 -0.72 -20.41 -3.74
C VAL A 119 -0.34 -19.70 -5.05
N ARG A 120 0.97 -19.59 -5.36
CA ARG A 120 1.45 -19.01 -6.62
C ARG A 120 0.89 -19.76 -7.83
N VAL A 121 1.08 -21.08 -7.87
CA VAL A 121 0.64 -21.92 -8.98
C VAL A 121 -0.86 -21.78 -9.17
N LYS A 122 -1.63 -21.80 -8.07
CA LYS A 122 -3.08 -21.67 -8.17
C LYS A 122 -3.53 -20.30 -8.68
N ALA A 123 -2.88 -19.23 -8.23
CA ALA A 123 -3.17 -17.89 -8.75
C ALA A 123 -2.86 -17.75 -10.25
N ILE A 124 -1.75 -18.34 -10.73
CA ILE A 124 -1.41 -18.40 -12.16
C ILE A 124 -2.49 -19.15 -12.94
N GLU A 125 -2.94 -20.30 -12.44
CA GLU A 125 -4.01 -21.08 -13.08
C GLU A 125 -5.30 -20.28 -13.20
N LEU A 126 -5.73 -19.62 -12.12
CA LEU A 126 -6.97 -18.84 -12.10
C LEU A 126 -6.94 -17.64 -13.04
N LEU A 127 -5.81 -16.91 -13.08
CA LEU A 127 -5.61 -15.82 -14.03
C LEU A 127 -5.64 -16.33 -15.48
N ARG A 128 -5.02 -17.48 -15.75
CA ARG A 128 -5.07 -18.09 -17.08
C ARG A 128 -6.49 -18.50 -17.46
N THR A 129 -7.24 -19.16 -16.57
CA THR A 129 -8.64 -19.52 -16.83
C THR A 129 -9.48 -18.28 -17.10
N ALA A 130 -9.33 -17.21 -16.31
CA ALA A 130 -10.04 -15.96 -16.56
C ALA A 130 -9.71 -15.37 -17.96
N GLN A 131 -8.43 -15.43 -18.36
CA GLN A 131 -7.99 -14.98 -19.68
C GLN A 131 -8.56 -15.82 -20.83
N GLU A 132 -8.67 -17.14 -20.65
CA GLU A 132 -9.27 -18.08 -21.61
C GLU A 132 -10.78 -17.85 -21.79
N GLU A 133 -11.47 -17.48 -20.71
CA GLU A 133 -12.89 -17.09 -20.71
C GLU A 133 -13.13 -15.65 -21.20
N GLY A 134 -12.10 -14.98 -21.73
CA GLY A 134 -12.20 -13.66 -22.35
C GLY A 134 -12.23 -12.48 -21.38
N ILE A 135 -11.93 -12.69 -20.09
CA ILE A 135 -11.75 -11.60 -19.14
C ILE A 135 -10.41 -10.91 -19.41
N ASN A 136 -10.42 -9.58 -19.32
CA ASN A 136 -9.19 -8.80 -19.42
C ASN A 136 -8.41 -8.91 -18.12
N VAL A 137 -7.28 -9.61 -18.15
CA VAL A 137 -6.46 -9.89 -16.96
C VAL A 137 -5.31 -8.87 -16.86
N PRO A 138 -5.03 -8.31 -15.67
CA PRO A 138 -3.93 -7.37 -15.50
C PRO A 138 -2.59 -8.07 -15.63
N ARG A 139 -1.60 -7.35 -16.15
CA ARG A 139 -0.20 -7.78 -16.18
C ARG A 139 0.68 -6.80 -15.41
N ALA A 140 1.68 -7.33 -14.72
CA ALA A 140 2.70 -6.51 -14.08
C ALA A 140 3.51 -5.73 -15.13
N LEU A 141 3.78 -4.45 -14.85
CA LEU A 141 4.58 -3.59 -15.73
C LEU A 141 6.08 -3.83 -15.57
N ALA A 142 6.50 -4.24 -14.37
CA ALA A 142 7.88 -4.58 -14.06
C ALA A 142 8.10 -6.10 -14.02
N SER A 143 9.30 -6.53 -14.38
CA SER A 143 9.70 -7.95 -14.37
C SER A 143 10.20 -8.45 -13.02
N GLY A 144 10.06 -7.66 -11.95
CA GLY A 144 10.50 -8.05 -10.60
C GLY A 144 10.52 -6.89 -9.60
N PRO A 145 11.00 -7.14 -8.37
CA PRO A 145 10.90 -6.17 -7.26
C PRO A 145 11.75 -4.91 -7.42
N SER A 146 12.85 -4.99 -8.17
CA SER A 146 13.82 -3.92 -8.34
C SER A 146 14.21 -3.75 -9.80
N ALA A 147 14.41 -2.51 -10.22
CA ALA A 147 14.99 -2.16 -11.52
C ALA A 147 16.52 -2.28 -11.53
N PHE A 148 17.17 -2.29 -10.36
CA PHE A 148 18.64 -2.29 -10.23
C PHE A 148 19.18 -3.67 -9.89
N ILE A 149 18.41 -4.49 -9.19
CA ILE A 149 18.81 -5.83 -8.75
C ILE A 149 18.14 -6.88 -9.65
N PRO A 150 18.92 -7.75 -10.32
CA PRO A 150 18.37 -8.77 -11.19
C PRO A 150 17.39 -9.70 -10.47
N ALA A 151 16.23 -10.00 -11.09
CA ALA A 151 15.19 -10.84 -10.50
C ALA A 151 15.70 -12.24 -10.07
N LYS A 152 16.69 -12.78 -10.78
CA LYS A 152 17.35 -14.06 -10.45
C LYS A 152 18.12 -14.06 -9.12
N GLU A 153 18.43 -12.89 -8.56
CA GLU A 153 19.07 -12.76 -7.25
C GLU A 153 18.05 -12.69 -6.12
N LEU A 154 16.81 -12.30 -6.44
CA LEU A 154 15.68 -12.14 -5.52
C LEU A 154 14.81 -13.41 -5.50
N LEU A 155 15.43 -14.59 -5.49
CA LEU A 155 14.73 -15.86 -5.57
C LEU A 155 13.83 -16.07 -4.34
N ILE A 156 12.54 -16.21 -4.60
CA ILE A 156 11.53 -16.54 -3.59
C ILE A 156 11.77 -17.93 -3.00
N ASP A 157 12.24 -18.88 -3.82
CA ASP A 157 12.56 -20.27 -3.43
C ASP A 157 14.04 -20.45 -3.03
N GLY A 158 14.67 -19.38 -2.55
CA GLY A 158 16.07 -19.35 -2.13
C GLY A 158 16.29 -19.71 -0.64
N PRO A 159 17.52 -19.57 -0.12
CA PRO A 159 17.83 -19.84 1.29
C PRO A 159 17.08 -18.94 2.28
N ASN A 160 16.46 -17.87 1.80
CA ASN A 160 15.72 -16.89 2.59
C ASN A 160 14.20 -17.13 2.52
N GLN A 161 13.75 -18.27 1.98
CA GLN A 161 12.34 -18.58 1.81
C GLN A 161 11.58 -18.60 3.15
N ASP A 162 12.16 -19.13 4.23
CA ASP A 162 11.49 -19.26 5.52
C ASP A 162 11.02 -17.91 6.09
N ILE A 163 11.88 -16.88 6.07
CA ILE A 163 11.52 -15.55 6.56
C ILE A 163 10.46 -14.87 5.68
N LEU A 164 10.47 -15.16 4.38
CA LEU A 164 9.45 -14.65 3.44
C LEU A 164 8.11 -15.36 3.68
N ILE A 165 8.11 -16.68 3.87
CA ILE A 165 6.91 -17.46 4.23
C ILE A 165 6.32 -16.93 5.53
N GLU A 166 7.14 -16.78 6.58
CA GLU A 166 6.66 -16.25 7.85
C GLU A 166 6.08 -14.84 7.71
N SER A 167 6.72 -13.97 6.90
CA SER A 167 6.20 -12.64 6.60
C SER A 167 4.84 -12.71 5.89
N PHE A 168 4.68 -13.59 4.91
CA PHE A 168 3.40 -13.80 4.21
C PHE A 168 2.31 -14.31 5.16
N LEU A 169 2.60 -15.32 5.98
CA LEU A 169 1.64 -15.90 6.90
C LEU A 169 1.19 -14.89 7.97
N SER A 170 2.07 -13.97 8.37
CA SER A 170 1.76 -12.95 9.36
C SER A 170 1.06 -11.71 8.80
N LEU A 171 1.46 -11.24 7.61
CA LEU A 171 1.03 -9.95 7.06
C LEU A 171 0.13 -10.07 5.82
N GLY A 172 -0.05 -11.28 5.28
CA GLY A 172 -0.80 -11.53 4.04
C GLY A 172 -0.16 -11.00 2.76
N ARG A 173 1.01 -10.38 2.87
CA ARG A 173 1.80 -9.92 1.73
C ARG A 173 3.29 -9.99 1.99
N VAL A 174 4.02 -10.20 0.90
CA VAL A 174 5.46 -9.97 0.81
C VAL A 174 5.62 -8.92 -0.28
N ASP A 175 5.91 -7.70 0.12
CA ASP A 175 6.10 -6.57 -0.79
C ASP A 175 7.53 -6.53 -1.34
N HIS A 176 7.76 -5.75 -2.39
CA HIS A 176 9.06 -5.64 -3.04
C HIS A 176 10.16 -5.17 -2.07
N LEU A 177 9.82 -4.30 -1.13
CA LEU A 177 10.73 -3.85 -0.07
C LEU A 177 11.22 -5.04 0.78
N THR A 178 10.31 -5.89 1.26
CA THR A 178 10.62 -7.10 2.01
C THR A 178 11.46 -8.07 1.17
N MET A 179 11.11 -8.27 -0.12
CA MET A 179 11.84 -9.15 -1.03
C MET A 179 13.29 -8.70 -1.23
N VAL A 180 13.54 -7.40 -1.40
CA VAL A 180 14.90 -6.89 -1.57
C VAL A 180 15.68 -6.96 -0.25
N MET A 181 15.06 -6.62 0.88
CA MET A 181 15.72 -6.76 2.19
C MET A 181 16.04 -8.21 2.55
N ALA A 182 15.34 -9.19 1.98
CA ALA A 182 15.59 -10.61 2.20
C ALA A 182 16.98 -11.07 1.73
N LEU A 183 17.67 -10.31 0.87
CA LEU A 183 19.09 -10.52 0.56
C LEU A 183 19.98 -10.46 1.81
N HIS A 184 19.50 -9.79 2.87
CA HIS A 184 20.16 -9.68 4.16
C HIS A 184 19.21 -10.09 5.31
N PRO A 185 18.99 -11.39 5.56
CA PRO A 185 17.94 -11.88 6.47
C PRO A 185 18.03 -11.36 7.90
N ALA A 186 19.25 -11.19 8.42
CA ALA A 186 19.47 -10.62 9.75
C ALA A 186 18.99 -9.17 9.85
N TYR A 187 19.19 -8.39 8.77
CA TYR A 187 18.67 -7.03 8.67
C TYR A 187 17.15 -7.04 8.53
N LEU A 188 16.61 -7.88 7.63
CA LEU A 188 15.16 -8.03 7.44
C LEU A 188 14.45 -8.38 8.75
N SER A 189 14.97 -9.32 9.53
CA SER A 189 14.40 -9.69 10.84
C SER A 189 14.36 -8.51 11.83
N CYS A 190 15.40 -7.68 11.85
CA CYS A 190 15.41 -6.46 12.66
C CYS A 190 14.40 -5.42 12.14
N PHE A 191 14.34 -5.25 10.82
CA PHE A 191 13.41 -4.35 10.15
C PHE A 191 11.94 -4.72 10.43
N LEU A 192 11.54 -5.97 10.21
CA LEU A 192 10.16 -6.43 10.42
C LEU A 192 9.71 -6.25 11.88
N ARG A 193 10.58 -6.58 12.84
CA ARG A 193 10.29 -6.33 14.27
C ARG A 193 10.11 -4.84 14.58
N THR A 194 10.93 -3.99 13.95
CA THR A 194 10.85 -2.54 14.13
C THR A 194 9.56 -1.99 13.52
N GLN A 195 9.22 -2.37 12.29
CA GLN A 195 7.96 -1.98 11.64
C GLN A 195 6.74 -2.40 12.47
N HIS A 196 6.70 -3.65 12.92
CA HIS A 196 5.60 -4.15 13.74
C HIS A 196 5.47 -3.34 15.05
N ALA A 197 6.59 -3.05 15.72
CA ALA A 197 6.57 -2.22 16.92
C ALA A 197 6.11 -0.78 16.68
N LEU A 198 6.45 -0.21 15.52
CA LEU A 198 6.11 1.17 15.19
C LEU A 198 4.67 1.36 14.73
N LEU A 199 4.12 0.40 13.98
CA LEU A 199 2.83 0.53 13.30
C LEU A 199 1.71 -0.27 13.98
N GLU A 200 1.98 -1.48 14.45
CA GLU A 200 0.95 -2.42 14.92
C GLU A 200 0.75 -2.43 16.44
N LEU A 201 1.83 -2.40 17.23
CA LEU A 201 1.73 -2.52 18.69
C LEU A 201 1.04 -1.31 19.33
N ASP A 202 0.40 -1.51 20.48
CA ASP A 202 -0.18 -0.42 21.26
C ASP A 202 0.87 0.66 21.57
N GLY A 203 0.47 1.92 21.43
CA GLY A 203 1.39 3.05 21.52
C GLY A 203 0.65 4.38 21.67
N PRO A 204 1.38 5.49 21.84
CA PRO A 204 0.80 6.80 22.15
C PRO A 204 -0.07 7.37 21.04
N LEU A 205 0.09 6.90 19.79
CA LEU A 205 -0.67 7.36 18.63
C LEU A 205 -1.64 6.29 18.11
N PRO A 206 -2.84 6.66 17.63
CA PRO A 206 -3.74 5.75 16.93
C PRO A 206 -3.10 5.18 15.65
N CYS A 207 -3.41 3.93 15.28
CA CYS A 207 -2.79 3.26 14.14
C CYS A 207 -2.88 4.07 12.82
N HIS A 208 -4.07 4.53 12.43
CA HIS A 208 -4.24 5.36 11.23
C HIS A 208 -3.42 6.67 11.29
N TRP A 209 -3.20 7.28 12.46
CA TRP A 209 -2.33 8.46 12.56
C TRP A 209 -0.88 8.13 12.24
N ARG A 210 -0.40 6.93 12.62
CA ARG A 210 0.98 6.49 12.37
C ARG A 210 1.22 6.31 10.87
N HIS A 211 0.27 5.68 10.17
CA HIS A 211 0.30 5.59 8.70
C HIS A 211 0.27 6.97 8.05
N TYR A 212 -0.58 7.89 8.52
CA TYR A 212 -0.65 9.25 7.97
C TYR A 212 0.65 10.06 8.18
N ILE A 213 1.28 9.94 9.35
CA ILE A 213 2.59 10.55 9.61
C ILE A 213 3.65 10.00 8.64
N SER A 214 3.60 8.69 8.36
CA SER A 214 4.50 8.05 7.40
C SER A 214 4.23 8.52 5.96
N ILE A 215 2.97 8.71 5.56
CA ILE A 215 2.62 9.36 4.27
C ILE A 215 3.24 10.75 4.18
N MET A 216 3.08 11.58 5.23
CA MET A 216 3.64 12.93 5.27
C MET A 216 5.17 12.94 5.14
N ALA A 217 5.85 11.96 5.76
CA ALA A 217 7.29 11.79 5.68
C ALA A 217 7.73 11.34 4.28
N ALA A 218 7.10 10.30 3.73
CA ALA A 218 7.41 9.78 2.39
C ALA A 218 7.23 10.82 1.28
N ALA A 219 6.19 11.66 1.40
CA ALA A 219 5.91 12.75 0.47
C ALA A 219 7.06 13.78 0.39
N ARG A 220 7.88 13.95 1.44
CA ARG A 220 9.04 14.88 1.42
C ARG A 220 10.12 14.48 0.42
N HIS A 221 10.11 13.23 -0.03
CA HIS A 221 11.06 12.66 -1.00
C HIS A 221 10.36 12.15 -2.27
N HIS A 222 9.10 12.54 -2.52
CA HIS A 222 8.28 12.06 -3.65
C HIS A 222 8.25 10.53 -3.78
N CYS A 223 8.32 9.81 -2.65
CA CYS A 223 8.41 8.35 -2.66
C CYS A 223 7.01 7.73 -2.83
N ALA A 224 6.53 7.67 -4.08
CA ALA A 224 5.20 7.14 -4.41
C ALA A 224 4.96 5.72 -3.87
N TYR A 225 6.00 4.87 -3.90
CA TYR A 225 5.92 3.51 -3.35
C TYR A 225 5.47 3.51 -1.88
N LEU A 226 6.13 4.28 -1.01
CA LEU A 226 5.78 4.33 0.42
C LEU A 226 4.50 5.13 0.68
N VAL A 227 4.22 6.16 -0.12
CA VAL A 227 2.93 6.86 -0.05
C VAL A 227 1.80 5.87 -0.29
N HIS A 228 1.85 5.05 -1.35
CA HIS A 228 0.82 4.04 -1.62
C HIS A 228 0.69 3.00 -0.51
N GLN A 229 1.82 2.42 -0.05
CA GLN A 229 1.80 1.42 1.03
C GLN A 229 1.16 1.96 2.31
N HIS A 230 1.56 3.16 2.75
CA HIS A 230 0.99 3.74 3.95
C HIS A 230 -0.43 4.28 3.74
N SER A 231 -0.83 4.67 2.53
CA SER A 231 -2.22 4.99 2.18
C SER A 231 -3.15 3.78 2.31
N ALA A 232 -2.72 2.61 1.82
CA ALA A 232 -3.47 1.37 2.00
C ALA A 232 -3.62 1.03 3.50
N GLY A 233 -2.50 1.01 4.25
CA GLY A 233 -2.54 0.74 5.69
C GLY A 233 -3.33 1.78 6.50
N PHE A 234 -3.35 3.04 6.07
CA PHE A 234 -4.19 4.08 6.67
C PHE A 234 -5.68 3.76 6.57
N LEU A 235 -6.14 3.36 5.38
CA LEU A 235 -7.54 3.01 5.13
C LEU A 235 -7.92 1.71 5.86
N GLU A 236 -7.05 0.71 5.84
CA GLU A 236 -7.24 -0.55 6.59
C GLU A 236 -7.37 -0.31 8.10
N ALA A 237 -6.63 0.66 8.64
CA ALA A 237 -6.71 1.09 10.03
C ALA A 237 -7.94 1.98 10.37
N GLY A 238 -8.88 2.16 9.43
CA GLY A 238 -10.09 2.95 9.59
C GLY A 238 -9.89 4.46 9.46
N GLY A 239 -8.83 4.89 8.76
CA GLY A 239 -8.58 6.28 8.43
C GLY A 239 -9.63 6.87 7.48
N GLU A 240 -9.92 8.16 7.64
CA GLU A 240 -10.88 8.87 6.79
C GLU A 240 -10.25 9.20 5.42
N GLU A 241 -10.83 8.66 4.34
CA GLU A 241 -10.34 8.80 2.97
C GLU A 241 -10.12 10.27 2.55
N GLY A 242 -10.96 11.20 3.04
CA GLY A 242 -10.83 12.63 2.77
C GLY A 242 -9.46 13.22 3.13
N TRP A 243 -8.73 12.64 4.09
CA TRP A 243 -7.39 13.10 4.47
C TRP A 243 -6.34 12.87 3.38
N LEU A 244 -6.57 11.90 2.50
CA LEU A 244 -5.71 11.63 1.34
C LEU A 244 -5.91 12.67 0.22
N GLY A 245 -7.01 13.43 0.25
CA GLY A 245 -7.26 14.55 -0.67
C GLY A 245 -6.40 15.80 -0.43
N GLY A 246 -5.50 15.76 0.55
CA GLY A 246 -4.52 16.83 0.83
C GLY A 246 -4.53 17.33 2.27
N LEU A 247 -3.47 18.04 2.64
CA LEU A 247 -3.22 18.50 4.02
C LEU A 247 -4.33 19.37 4.61
N GLN A 248 -5.12 20.04 3.78
CA GLN A 248 -6.24 20.87 4.21
C GLN A 248 -7.34 20.08 4.94
N HIS A 249 -7.52 18.79 4.60
CA HIS A 249 -8.53 17.92 5.21
C HIS A 249 -8.06 17.25 6.51
N VAL A 250 -6.78 17.39 6.86
CA VAL A 250 -6.14 16.68 7.98
C VAL A 250 -6.33 17.46 9.29
N PRO A 251 -6.41 16.81 10.46
CA PRO A 251 -6.40 17.51 11.74
C PRO A 251 -5.21 18.48 11.89
N THR A 252 -5.45 19.63 12.50
CA THR A 252 -4.42 20.65 12.80
C THR A 252 -3.24 20.06 13.57
N LYS A 253 -3.47 19.02 14.37
CA LYS A 253 -2.43 18.34 15.16
C LYS A 253 -1.38 17.67 14.31
N LEU A 254 -1.79 16.96 13.27
CA LEU A 254 -0.84 16.34 12.33
C LEU A 254 -0.17 17.39 11.45
N ARG A 255 -0.91 18.43 11.03
CA ARG A 255 -0.33 19.55 10.27
C ARG A 255 0.78 20.29 11.02
N SER A 256 0.70 20.40 12.35
CA SER A 256 1.74 21.10 13.13
C SER A 256 3.11 20.40 13.05
N LEU A 257 3.17 19.11 12.67
CA LEU A 257 4.43 18.40 12.45
C LEU A 257 5.20 18.83 11.19
N GLN A 258 4.60 19.60 10.27
CA GLN A 258 5.19 19.90 8.95
C GLN A 258 6.59 20.52 9.02
N THR A 259 6.80 21.49 9.91
CA THR A 259 8.10 22.14 10.08
C THR A 259 9.16 21.13 10.52
N LEU A 260 8.85 20.33 11.53
CA LEU A 260 9.77 19.32 12.05
C LEU A 260 10.04 18.22 11.01
N ASN A 261 9.01 17.77 10.30
CA ASN A 261 9.11 16.81 9.19
C ASN A 261 10.08 17.30 8.10
N LYS A 262 9.89 18.55 7.63
CA LYS A 262 10.77 19.18 6.64
C LYS A 262 12.22 19.25 7.12
N LEU A 263 12.46 19.63 8.37
CA LEU A 263 13.81 19.71 8.91
C LEU A 263 14.45 18.33 9.05
N LEU A 264 13.72 17.34 9.57
CA LEU A 264 14.19 15.95 9.70
C LEU A 264 14.60 15.36 8.35
N ALA A 265 13.81 15.59 7.29
CA ALA A 265 14.07 15.07 5.95
C ALA A 265 15.31 15.68 5.28
N HIS A 266 15.54 16.98 5.48
CA HIS A 266 16.43 17.76 4.60
C HIS A 266 17.63 18.38 5.32
N ARG A 267 17.46 18.85 6.56
CA ARG A 267 18.51 19.56 7.34
C ARG A 267 18.31 19.35 8.85
N PRO A 268 18.48 18.11 9.37
CA PRO A 268 18.14 17.78 10.75
C PRO A 268 18.96 18.56 11.79
N TRP A 269 20.17 19.03 11.44
CA TRP A 269 21.01 19.87 12.31
C TRP A 269 20.43 21.26 12.61
N LEU A 270 19.40 21.71 11.88
CA LEU A 270 18.70 22.97 12.13
C LEU A 270 17.58 22.85 13.17
N ILE A 271 17.29 21.65 13.67
CA ILE A 271 16.29 21.45 14.71
C ILE A 271 16.81 22.07 16.01
N THR A 272 15.95 22.86 16.65
CA THR A 272 16.25 23.61 17.87
C THR A 272 15.21 23.32 18.94
N GLN A 273 15.49 23.69 20.19
CA GLN A 273 14.54 23.57 21.29
C GLN A 273 13.20 24.27 21.01
N GLN A 274 13.21 25.39 20.28
CA GLN A 274 12.01 26.14 19.93
C GLN A 274 11.03 25.30 19.11
N HIS A 275 11.52 24.57 18.10
CA HIS A 275 10.68 23.69 17.28
C HIS A 275 9.96 22.61 18.10
N ILE A 276 10.59 22.14 19.18
CA ILE A 276 9.98 21.18 20.11
C ILE A 276 8.98 21.87 21.04
N GLN A 277 9.35 23.04 21.59
CA GLN A 277 8.49 23.83 22.47
C GLN A 277 7.18 24.22 21.81
N GLU A 278 7.20 24.61 20.53
CA GLU A 278 6.00 24.97 19.77
C GLU A 278 4.97 23.83 19.69
N LEU A 279 5.39 22.57 19.81
CA LEU A 279 4.51 21.40 19.75
C LEU A 279 4.00 20.93 21.12
N VAL A 280 4.82 21.08 22.17
CA VAL A 280 4.54 20.47 23.49
C VAL A 280 4.16 21.45 24.60
N SER A 281 4.33 22.76 24.39
CA SER A 281 4.20 23.74 25.47
C SER A 281 2.75 23.90 25.98
N PRO A 282 2.55 24.26 27.27
CA PRO A 282 1.27 24.66 27.83
C PRO A 282 0.78 25.96 27.16
N GLY A 283 0.12 25.83 26.01
CA GLY A 283 -0.30 26.94 25.14
C GLY A 283 -0.34 26.56 23.66
N ALA A 284 0.31 25.46 23.27
CA ALA A 284 0.15 24.87 21.96
C ALA A 284 -1.28 24.33 21.79
N GLU A 285 -1.95 24.72 20.71
CA GLU A 285 -3.25 24.19 20.30
C GLU A 285 -3.19 23.75 18.84
N PRO A 286 -3.29 22.45 18.55
CA PRO A 286 -3.37 21.31 19.48
C PRO A 286 -1.99 20.89 20.03
N ARG A 287 -1.97 20.46 21.29
CA ARG A 287 -0.75 20.06 22.01
C ARG A 287 -0.38 18.60 21.73
N TRP A 288 0.91 18.37 21.51
CA TRP A 288 1.51 17.04 21.52
C TRP A 288 2.03 16.71 22.93
N SER A 289 1.73 15.52 23.42
CA SER A 289 2.51 14.96 24.53
C SER A 289 3.92 14.59 24.05
N LEU A 290 4.88 14.51 24.97
CA LEU A 290 6.24 14.11 24.61
C LEU A 290 6.29 12.68 24.04
N ALA A 291 5.45 11.77 24.56
CA ALA A 291 5.37 10.40 24.08
C ALA A 291 4.84 10.33 22.63
N GLU A 292 3.75 11.04 22.33
CA GLU A 292 3.23 11.15 20.96
C GLU A 292 4.27 11.76 20.00
N LEU A 293 4.95 12.84 20.44
CA LEU A 293 5.93 13.53 19.60
C LEU A 293 7.15 12.64 19.31
N ILE A 294 7.67 11.93 20.31
CA ILE A 294 8.79 10.99 20.12
C ILE A 294 8.40 9.91 19.12
N HIS A 295 7.21 9.31 19.25
CA HIS A 295 6.75 8.29 18.32
C HIS A 295 6.60 8.85 16.90
N ALA A 296 6.03 10.04 16.73
CA ALA A 296 5.93 10.71 15.44
C ALA A 296 7.31 10.99 14.80
N VAL A 297 8.29 11.43 15.59
CA VAL A 297 9.67 11.68 15.11
C VAL A 297 10.33 10.38 14.66
N ILE A 298 10.15 9.29 15.40
CA ILE A 298 10.69 7.97 15.00
C ILE A 298 10.04 7.50 13.70
N LEU A 299 8.72 7.63 13.54
CA LEU A 299 8.01 7.28 12.30
C LEU A 299 8.52 8.09 11.11
N MET A 300 8.68 9.41 11.26
CA MET A 300 9.21 10.26 10.19
C MET A 300 10.65 9.88 9.82
N ALA A 301 11.53 9.72 10.80
CA ALA A 301 12.92 9.33 10.56
C ALA A 301 13.04 7.95 9.91
N HIS A 302 12.25 6.97 10.39
CA HIS A 302 12.18 5.63 9.80
C HIS A 302 11.74 5.71 8.35
N THR A 303 10.66 6.43 8.05
CA THR A 303 10.12 6.54 6.70
C THR A 303 11.07 7.29 5.74
N HIS A 304 11.73 8.36 6.19
CA HIS A 304 12.75 9.05 5.36
C HIS A 304 13.91 8.11 4.99
N SER A 305 14.37 7.29 5.95
CA SER A 305 15.41 6.29 5.68
C SER A 305 14.94 5.24 4.67
N LEU A 306 13.67 4.80 4.75
CA LEU A 306 13.10 3.88 3.78
C LEU A 306 12.91 4.51 2.41
N CYS A 307 12.63 5.81 2.30
CA CYS A 307 12.63 6.48 1.00
C CYS A 307 13.99 6.34 0.32
N SER A 308 15.08 6.52 1.08
CA SER A 308 16.43 6.35 0.56
C SER A 308 16.68 4.91 0.11
N PHE A 309 16.16 3.92 0.83
CA PHE A 309 16.23 2.51 0.44
C PHE A 309 15.45 2.23 -0.86
N VAL A 310 14.20 2.69 -0.95
CA VAL A 310 13.33 2.53 -2.13
C VAL A 310 14.02 3.08 -3.38
N TRP A 311 14.51 4.31 -3.31
CA TRP A 311 15.21 4.94 -4.41
C TRP A 311 16.57 4.30 -4.69
N GLY A 312 17.35 3.99 -3.65
CA GLY A 312 18.68 3.41 -3.76
C GLY A 312 18.68 1.99 -4.32
N CYS A 313 17.62 1.22 -4.06
CA CYS A 313 17.41 -0.12 -4.61
C CYS A 313 16.54 -0.10 -5.87
N GLY A 314 16.05 1.05 -6.32
CA GLY A 314 15.20 1.18 -7.50
C GLY A 314 13.97 0.27 -7.45
N LEU A 315 13.25 0.25 -6.32
CA LEU A 315 12.08 -0.62 -6.16
C LEU A 315 11.01 -0.27 -7.19
N ASN A 316 10.52 -1.30 -7.88
CA ASN A 316 9.41 -1.14 -8.80
C ASN A 316 8.09 -1.01 -8.02
N PRO A 317 7.07 -0.32 -8.56
CA PRO A 317 5.73 -0.33 -7.98
C PRO A 317 5.20 -1.77 -7.81
N GLU A 318 4.41 -1.99 -6.76
CA GLU A 318 3.75 -3.27 -6.54
C GLU A 318 2.78 -3.58 -7.69
N PRO A 319 2.64 -4.85 -8.08
CA PRO A 319 1.80 -5.25 -9.20
C PRO A 319 0.29 -5.02 -8.97
N ASP A 320 -0.14 -4.80 -7.74
CA ASP A 320 -1.53 -4.47 -7.37
C ASP A 320 -1.74 -2.98 -7.06
N HIS A 321 -0.70 -2.14 -7.21
CA HIS A 321 -0.79 -0.69 -7.07
C HIS A 321 -0.87 0.03 -8.41
N VAL A 322 -1.50 1.20 -8.43
CA VAL A 322 -1.54 2.09 -9.60
C VAL A 322 -0.12 2.36 -10.10
N GLY A 323 0.08 2.19 -11.41
CA GLY A 323 1.40 2.30 -12.05
C GLY A 323 2.27 1.03 -11.99
N GLY A 324 1.81 -0.02 -11.31
CA GLY A 324 2.46 -1.35 -11.29
C GLY A 324 1.84 -2.39 -12.21
N TYR A 325 0.63 -2.14 -12.73
CA TYR A 325 -0.08 -3.02 -13.66
C TYR A 325 -0.62 -2.31 -14.89
N THR A 326 -1.00 -3.10 -15.89
CA THR A 326 -1.80 -2.65 -17.02
C THR A 326 -2.75 -3.74 -17.49
N PHE A 327 -3.92 -3.33 -17.98
CA PHE A 327 -4.90 -4.17 -18.68
C PHE A 327 -4.71 -4.11 -20.20
N GLN A 328 -3.70 -3.39 -20.69
CA GLN A 328 -3.43 -3.28 -22.12
C GLN A 328 -2.59 -4.47 -22.61
N PRO A 329 -2.87 -4.97 -23.82
CA PRO A 329 -2.08 -6.03 -24.41
C PRO A 329 -0.62 -5.61 -24.61
N PRO A 330 0.32 -6.57 -24.63
CA PRO A 330 1.73 -6.29 -24.91
C PRO A 330 1.87 -5.65 -26.29
N SER A 331 2.22 -4.36 -26.31
CA SER A 331 2.59 -3.68 -27.55
C SER A 331 4.02 -4.08 -27.93
N PRO A 332 4.30 -4.40 -29.21
CA PRO A 332 5.62 -4.85 -29.66
C PRO A 332 6.75 -3.80 -29.48
N SER A 333 6.40 -2.55 -29.16
CA SER A 333 7.32 -1.43 -28.95
C SER A 333 7.52 -1.02 -27.48
N HIS A 334 6.82 -1.63 -26.52
CA HIS A 334 6.95 -1.28 -25.10
C HIS A 334 8.05 -2.13 -24.45
N LEU A 335 9.28 -1.64 -24.49
CA LEU A 335 10.28 -2.04 -23.49
C LEU A 335 9.77 -1.58 -22.11
N PRO A 336 9.96 -2.35 -21.03
CA PRO A 336 9.64 -1.90 -19.67
C PRO A 336 10.48 -0.64 -19.40
N ARG A 337 9.88 0.54 -19.53
CA ARG A 337 10.54 1.78 -19.14
C ARG A 337 10.50 1.82 -17.63
N SER A 338 11.67 1.74 -17.00
CA SER A 338 11.78 2.02 -15.59
C SER A 338 11.38 3.50 -15.37
N PRO A 339 10.55 3.82 -14.36
CA PRO A 339 10.30 5.20 -13.97
C PRO A 339 11.57 5.93 -13.47
N HIS A 340 12.69 5.21 -13.35
CA HIS A 340 13.98 5.73 -12.86
C HIS A 340 15.05 5.86 -13.95
N SER A 341 14.71 5.64 -15.23
CA SER A 341 15.66 5.90 -16.31
C SER A 341 15.78 7.42 -16.54
N PRO A 342 16.98 8.03 -16.44
CA PRO A 342 17.16 9.39 -16.91
C PRO A 342 16.76 9.44 -18.39
N ALA A 343 16.05 10.49 -18.78
CA ALA A 343 15.63 10.67 -20.16
C ALA A 343 16.86 10.54 -21.08
N HIS A 344 16.76 9.68 -22.09
CA HIS A 344 17.77 9.59 -23.13
C HIS A 344 17.78 10.97 -23.81
N GLU A 345 18.87 11.73 -23.62
CA GLU A 345 19.10 12.90 -24.47
C GLU A 345 19.12 12.38 -25.91
N ASP A 346 18.20 12.91 -26.69
CA ASP A 346 18.09 12.63 -28.11
C ASP A 346 19.39 13.15 -28.74
N GLY A 347 20.18 12.23 -29.31
CA GLY A 347 21.49 12.52 -29.84
C GLY A 347 21.41 13.54 -30.98
N ARG A 348 21.57 14.82 -30.64
CA ARG A 348 22.01 15.83 -31.59
C ARG A 348 23.52 15.67 -31.76
N PRO A 349 24.04 15.48 -32.98
CA PRO A 349 25.47 15.56 -33.19
C PRO A 349 25.92 16.99 -32.87
N GLU A 350 26.78 17.14 -31.85
CA GLU A 350 27.55 18.35 -31.64
C GLU A 350 28.43 18.56 -32.88
N LEU A 351 28.08 19.59 -33.65
CA LEU A 351 28.99 20.18 -34.62
C LEU A 351 30.08 20.89 -33.81
N VAL A 352 31.24 20.24 -33.72
CA VAL A 352 32.50 20.89 -33.37
C VAL A 352 32.79 21.88 -34.49
N ASP A 353 32.56 23.16 -34.23
CA ASP A 353 33.25 24.22 -34.95
C ASP A 353 33.99 25.05 -33.91
N GLY A 354 35.30 24.92 -33.94
CA GLY A 354 36.17 25.75 -33.14
C GLY A 354 36.39 27.06 -33.87
N GLU A 355 36.14 28.17 -33.20
CA GLU A 355 36.89 29.39 -33.46
C GLU A 355 37.15 30.10 -32.14
N VAL A 356 38.44 30.37 -31.94
CA VAL A 356 39.04 31.10 -30.84
C VAL A 356 38.80 32.57 -31.10
N GLU A 357 38.17 33.30 -30.19
CA GLU A 357 38.48 34.73 -30.05
C GLU A 357 38.62 35.13 -28.58
N VAL A 358 39.67 35.89 -28.39
CA VAL A 358 40.28 36.38 -27.16
C VAL A 358 39.78 37.80 -26.96
N GLU A 359 39.24 38.11 -25.79
CA GLU A 359 39.57 39.31 -24.99
C GLU A 359 39.04 39.18 -23.56
#